data_AF-A0A257LJJ5-F1
#
_entry.id   AF-A0A257LJJ5-F1
#
_cell.length_a   1.000
_cell.length_b   1.000
_cell.length_c   1.000
_cell.angle_alpha   90.00
_cell.angle_beta   90.00
_cell.angle_gamma   90.00
#
_symmetry.space_group_name_H-M   'P 1'
#
loop_
_entity.id
_entity.type
_entity.pdbx_description
1 polymer ?
#
loop_
_entity_poly.entity_id
_entity_poly.type
_entity_poly.pdbx_seq_one_letter_code
_entity_poly.pdbx_strand_id
1 'polypeptide(L)'
;MPTLNPDWAATMNPLHWIFAPVHDLGRAVLLPVKALFVVGLCFLINLMTSPHHWWVQWVAFGMGIAVLVAWARAARTLITLALIAWVGRWVYRRYGDAARRQYDDWVQRTQPSRAQLLQVLQGVPGSTGPR
;
A
#
# COMPACT_ATOMS: atom_id res chain seq x y z
N MET A 1 15.97 -38.24 -15.09
CA MET A 1 16.41 -37.01 -14.42
C MET A 1 15.21 -36.08 -14.28
N PRO A 2 14.80 -35.66 -13.07
CA PRO A 2 13.71 -34.70 -12.91
C PRO A 2 14.22 -33.29 -13.22
N THR A 3 13.57 -32.61 -14.15
CA THR A 3 13.83 -31.20 -14.49
C THR A 3 13.33 -30.31 -13.35
N LEU A 4 14.24 -29.58 -12.71
CA LEU A 4 13.92 -28.55 -11.72
C LEU A 4 13.09 -27.45 -12.42
N ASN A 5 11.78 -27.42 -12.18
CA ASN A 5 10.92 -26.32 -12.60
C ASN A 5 11.24 -25.08 -11.74
N PRO A 6 11.56 -23.91 -12.32
CA PRO A 6 11.99 -22.71 -11.57
C PRO A 6 10.83 -21.95 -10.90
N ASP A 7 9.77 -22.65 -10.48
CA ASP A 7 8.55 -22.06 -9.90
C ASP A 7 8.84 -21.29 -8.59
N TRP A 8 9.94 -21.64 -7.90
CA TRP A 8 10.35 -21.02 -6.65
C TRP A 8 10.83 -19.57 -6.82
N ALA A 9 11.24 -19.16 -8.03
CA ALA A 9 11.69 -17.80 -8.29
C ALA A 9 10.51 -16.80 -8.35
N ALA A 10 9.33 -17.24 -8.80
CA ALA A 10 8.13 -16.41 -8.85
C ALA A 10 7.55 -16.14 -7.43
N THR A 11 7.70 -17.10 -6.52
CA THR A 11 7.30 -16.95 -5.11
C THR A 11 8.18 -15.97 -4.31
N MET A 12 9.37 -15.64 -4.80
CA MET A 12 10.37 -14.83 -4.07
C MET A 12 10.44 -13.37 -4.53
N ASN A 13 9.35 -12.79 -5.03
CA ASN A 13 9.32 -11.35 -5.34
C ASN A 13 8.58 -10.55 -4.25
N PRO A 14 9.19 -10.26 -3.08
CA PRO A 14 8.52 -9.63 -1.92
C PRO A 14 8.02 -8.20 -2.19
N LEU A 15 8.40 -7.60 -3.30
CA LEU A 15 8.02 -6.23 -3.69
C LEU A 15 6.52 -6.11 -4.00
N HIS A 16 5.85 -7.18 -4.44
CA HIS A 16 4.41 -7.10 -4.76
C HIS A 16 3.53 -6.87 -3.53
N TRP A 17 3.94 -7.36 -2.34
CA TRP A 17 3.23 -7.12 -1.07
C TRP A 17 3.31 -5.66 -0.62
N ILE A 18 4.38 -4.95 -1.00
CA ILE A 18 4.62 -3.57 -0.59
C ILE A 18 3.79 -2.60 -1.45
N PHE A 19 3.61 -2.90 -2.74
CA PHE A 19 2.86 -2.03 -3.67
C PHE A 19 1.39 -2.42 -3.87
N ALA A 20 0.95 -3.60 -3.42
CA ALA A 20 -0.46 -4.01 -3.44
C ALA A 20 -1.45 -2.98 -2.84
N PRO A 21 -1.16 -2.31 -1.70
CA PRO A 21 -2.13 -1.42 -1.06
C PRO A 21 -2.47 -0.18 -1.91
N VAL A 22 -1.51 0.31 -2.69
CA VAL A 22 -1.66 1.54 -3.50
C VAL A 22 -2.52 1.26 -4.74
N HIS A 23 -2.36 0.07 -5.34
CA HIS A 23 -3.17 -0.36 -6.48
C HIS A 23 -4.64 -0.66 -6.07
N ASP A 24 -4.85 -1.13 -4.84
CA ASP A 24 -6.21 -1.36 -4.29
C ASP A 24 -6.98 -0.06 -4.05
N LEU A 25 -6.31 1.03 -3.68
CA LEU A 25 -6.94 2.35 -3.54
C LEU A 25 -7.43 2.91 -4.88
N GLY A 26 -6.61 2.79 -5.94
CA GLY A 26 -7.00 3.23 -7.29
C GLY A 26 -8.19 2.43 -7.81
N ARG A 27 -8.20 1.11 -7.61
CA ARG A 27 -9.33 0.25 -7.99
C ARG A 27 -10.60 0.62 -7.20
N ALA A 28 -10.49 0.91 -5.91
CA ALA A 28 -11.61 1.31 -5.07
C ALA A 28 -12.27 2.62 -5.54
N VAL A 29 -11.50 3.56 -6.09
CA VAL A 29 -12.02 4.85 -6.60
C VAL A 29 -12.53 4.77 -8.04
N LEU A 30 -11.91 3.95 -8.91
CA LEU A 30 -12.38 3.79 -10.29
C LEU A 30 -13.63 2.91 -10.43
N LEU A 31 -13.90 2.00 -9.47
CA LEU A 31 -15.09 1.16 -9.44
C LEU A 31 -16.42 1.95 -9.42
N PRO A 32 -16.62 2.95 -8.55
CA PRO A 32 -17.85 3.75 -8.55
C PRO A 32 -18.01 4.62 -9.80
N VAL A 33 -16.91 5.12 -10.40
CA VAL A 33 -16.97 5.87 -11.66
C VAL A 33 -17.44 4.99 -12.82
N LYS A 34 -16.95 3.74 -12.87
CA LYS A 34 -17.43 2.74 -13.83
C LYS A 34 -18.91 2.41 -13.63
N ALA A 35 -19.36 2.29 -12.37
CA ALA A 35 -20.77 2.04 -12.07
C ALA A 35 -21.67 3.21 -12.50
N LEU A 36 -21.27 4.46 -12.23
CA LEU A 36 -21.98 5.64 -12.70
C LEU A 36 -22.02 5.72 -14.24
N PHE A 37 -20.93 5.36 -14.92
CA PHE A 37 -20.88 5.31 -16.38
C PHE A 37 -21.87 4.28 -16.96
N VAL A 38 -21.93 3.08 -16.38
CA VAL A 38 -22.86 2.02 -16.82
C VAL A 38 -24.32 2.41 -16.55
N VAL A 39 -24.62 2.99 -15.38
CA VAL A 39 -25.97 3.47 -15.05
C VAL A 39 -26.37 4.62 -15.97
N GLY A 40 -25.46 5.56 -16.25
CA GLY A 40 -25.69 6.66 -17.19
C GLY A 40 -25.92 6.18 -18.63
N LEU A 41 -25.17 5.17 -19.08
CA LEU A 41 -25.36 4.58 -20.40
C LEU A 41 -26.69 3.82 -20.51
N CYS A 42 -27.08 3.07 -19.47
CA CYS A 42 -28.41 2.44 -19.39
C CYS A 42 -29.54 3.48 -19.40
N PHE A 43 -29.36 4.60 -18.68
CA PHE A 43 -30.31 5.71 -18.67
C PHE A 43 -30.46 6.33 -20.07
N LEU A 44 -29.35 6.58 -20.77
CA LEU A 44 -29.35 7.13 -22.13
C LEU A 44 -30.06 6.18 -23.12
N ILE A 45 -29.79 4.88 -23.02
CA ILE A 45 -30.45 3.86 -23.85
C ILE A 45 -31.95 3.83 -23.57
N ASN A 46 -32.39 3.84 -22.31
CA ASN A 46 -33.80 3.83 -21.96
C ASN A 46 -34.55 5.08 -22.45
N LEU A 47 -33.87 6.23 -22.43
CA LEU A 47 -34.41 7.47 -22.98
C LEU A 47 -34.65 7.38 -24.49
N MET A 48 -33.78 6.68 -25.23
CA MET A 48 -33.92 6.48 -26.67
C MET A 48 -34.87 5.35 -27.06
N THR A 49 -34.94 4.26 -26.28
CA THR A 49 -35.67 3.05 -26.67
C THR A 49 -37.09 2.99 -26.10
N SER A 50 -37.32 3.44 -24.85
CA SER A 50 -38.60 3.24 -24.17
C SER A 50 -38.85 4.29 -23.08
N PRO A 51 -39.14 5.56 -23.44
CA PRO A 51 -39.27 6.65 -22.47
C PRO A 51 -40.46 6.48 -21.51
N HIS A 52 -41.48 5.71 -21.87
CA HIS A 52 -42.67 5.47 -21.05
C HIS A 52 -42.50 4.36 -20.00
N HIS A 53 -41.45 3.54 -20.09
CA HIS A 53 -41.18 2.48 -19.11
C HIS A 53 -39.83 2.70 -18.46
N TRP A 54 -39.87 3.10 -17.19
CA TRP A 54 -38.69 3.47 -16.42
C TRP A 54 -38.02 2.24 -15.83
N TRP A 55 -37.60 1.28 -16.64
CA TRP A 55 -36.96 0.06 -16.13
C TRP A 55 -35.57 0.35 -15.52
N VAL A 56 -34.93 1.43 -15.95
CA VAL A 56 -33.62 1.89 -15.43
C VAL A 56 -33.61 2.17 -13.94
N GLN A 57 -34.75 2.50 -13.32
CA GLN A 57 -34.81 2.74 -11.87
C GLN A 57 -34.35 1.53 -11.05
N TRP A 58 -34.65 0.32 -11.51
CA TRP A 58 -34.24 -0.93 -10.84
C TRP A 58 -32.74 -1.20 -10.98
N VAL A 59 -32.18 -0.95 -12.16
CA VAL A 59 -30.74 -1.10 -12.43
C VAL A 59 -29.94 -0.05 -11.67
N ALA A 60 -30.42 1.20 -11.65
CA ALA A 60 -29.83 2.29 -10.87
C ALA A 60 -29.86 2.00 -9.37
N PHE A 61 -30.94 1.40 -8.87
CA PHE A 61 -31.01 0.99 -7.46
C PHE A 61 -30.02 -0.13 -7.12
N GLY A 62 -29.94 -1.17 -7.97
CA GLY A 62 -29.00 -2.28 -7.79
C GLY A 62 -27.54 -1.84 -7.82
N MET A 63 -27.15 -1.02 -8.79
CA MET A 63 -25.79 -0.48 -8.88
C MET A 63 -25.51 0.60 -7.83
N GLY A 64 -26.49 1.42 -7.47
CA GLY A 64 -26.37 2.40 -6.41
C GLY A 64 -26.02 1.75 -5.07
N ILE A 65 -26.68 0.63 -4.73
CA ILE A 65 -26.35 -0.15 -3.53
C ILE A 65 -24.93 -0.74 -3.63
N ALA A 66 -24.53 -1.28 -4.78
CA ALA A 66 -23.18 -1.81 -4.96
C ALA A 66 -22.10 -0.74 -4.72
N VAL A 67 -22.32 0.50 -5.19
CA VAL A 67 -21.44 1.64 -4.93
C VAL A 67 -21.42 2.01 -3.45
N LEU A 68 -22.59 2.10 -2.80
CA LEU A 68 -22.69 2.41 -1.37
C LEU A 68 -21.96 1.37 -0.50
N VAL A 69 -22.11 0.08 -0.82
CA VAL A 69 -21.41 -1.01 -0.10
C VAL A 69 -19.90 -0.94 -0.32
N ALA A 70 -19.44 -0.62 -1.55
CA ALA A 70 -18.03 -0.42 -1.83
C ALA A 70 -17.44 0.75 -1.03
N TRP A 71 -18.17 1.87 -0.95
CA TRP A 71 -17.80 3.02 -0.13
C TRP A 71 -17.78 2.70 1.37
N ALA A 72 -18.80 2.02 1.88
CA ALA A 72 -18.84 1.60 3.28
C ALA A 72 -17.65 0.69 3.64
N ARG A 73 -17.29 -0.24 2.73
CA ARG A 73 -16.13 -1.12 2.89
C ARG A 73 -14.82 -0.32 2.89
N ALA A 74 -14.66 0.64 1.96
CA ALA A 74 -13.49 1.50 1.91
C ALA A 74 -13.37 2.39 3.15
N ALA A 75 -14.48 2.98 3.61
CA ALA A 75 -14.54 3.79 4.82
C ALA A 75 -14.12 2.98 6.06
N ARG A 76 -14.60 1.75 6.20
CA ARG A 76 -14.19 0.85 7.29
C ARG A 76 -12.68 0.62 7.31
N THR A 77 -12.07 0.37 6.16
CA THR A 77 -10.62 0.19 6.04
C THR A 77 -9.87 1.47 6.40
N LEU A 78 -10.30 2.63 5.88
CA LEU A 78 -9.70 3.93 6.21
C LEU A 78 -9.78 4.26 7.69
N ILE A 79 -10.95 4.03 8.32
CA ILE A 79 -11.14 4.23 9.76
C ILE A 79 -10.21 3.31 10.56
N THR A 80 -10.10 2.05 10.16
CA THR A 80 -9.21 1.08 10.83
C THR A 80 -7.75 1.52 10.73
N LEU A 81 -7.31 1.94 9.54
CA LEU A 81 -5.94 2.42 9.33
C LEU A 81 -5.67 3.71 10.11
N ALA A 82 -6.63 4.63 10.15
CA ALA A 82 -6.54 5.85 10.92
C ALA A 82 -6.46 5.56 12.43
N LEU A 83 -7.22 4.59 12.92
CA LEU A 83 -7.15 4.15 14.32
C LEU A 83 -5.77 3.57 14.65
N ILE A 84 -5.25 2.68 13.80
CA ILE A 84 -3.91 2.10 13.97
C ILE A 84 -2.84 3.20 13.97
N ALA A 85 -2.90 4.14 13.02
CA ALA A 85 -1.96 5.25 12.95
C ALA A 85 -2.06 6.17 14.18
N TRP A 86 -3.28 6.40 14.68
CA TRP A 86 -3.52 7.20 15.88
C TRP A 86 -2.96 6.52 17.14
N VAL A 87 -3.24 5.23 17.32
CA VAL A 87 -2.69 4.43 18.43
C VAL A 87 -1.17 4.37 18.34
N GLY A 88 -0.61 4.09 17.16
CA GLY A 88 0.84 4.07 16.95
C GLY A 88 1.49 5.41 17.28
N ARG A 89 0.86 6.53 16.88
CA ARG A 89 1.32 7.88 17.25
C ARG A 89 1.19 8.15 18.75
N TRP A 90 0.16 7.64 19.41
CA TRP A 90 0.00 7.79 20.86
C TRP A 90 1.05 7.00 21.63
N VAL A 91 1.27 5.73 21.26
CA VAL A 91 2.31 4.87 21.84
C VAL A 91 3.71 5.46 21.58
N TYR A 92 3.98 5.94 20.37
CA TYR A 92 5.26 6.58 20.05
C TYR A 92 5.48 7.86 20.86
N ARG A 93 4.45 8.67 21.08
CA ARG A 93 4.54 9.84 21.97
C ARG A 93 4.75 9.44 23.43
N ARG A 94 4.20 8.31 23.86
CA ARG A 94 4.28 7.83 25.26
C ARG A 94 5.59 7.13 25.58
N TYR A 95 6.15 6.37 24.64
CA TYR A 95 7.29 5.46 24.85
C TYR A 95 8.47 5.70 23.90
N GLY A 96 8.32 6.56 22.89
CA GLY A 96 9.35 6.81 21.88
C GLY A 96 10.65 7.39 22.45
N ASP A 97 10.57 8.18 23.53
CA ASP A 97 11.76 8.71 24.19
C ASP A 97 12.56 7.63 24.92
N ALA A 98 11.88 6.64 25.53
CA ALA A 98 12.54 5.52 26.18
C ALA A 98 13.18 4.56 25.15
N ALA A 99 12.48 4.33 24.03
CA ALA A 99 12.98 3.52 22.93
C ALA A 99 14.18 4.17 22.22
N ARG A 100 14.14 5.50 22.03
CA ARG A 100 15.29 6.27 21.50
C ARG A 100 16.52 6.14 22.39
N ARG A 101 16.37 6.25 23.71
CA ARG A 101 17.50 6.09 24.65
C ARG A 101 18.11 4.70 24.58
N GLN A 102 17.30 3.64 24.59
CA GLN A 102 17.82 2.26 24.48
C GLN A 102 18.52 2.01 23.14
N TYR A 103 18.00 2.59 22.05
CA TYR A 103 18.63 2.52 20.74
C TYR A 103 19.97 3.26 20.74
N ASP A 104 20.02 4.49 21.25
CA ASP A 104 21.24 5.28 21.34
C ASP A 104 22.30 4.56 22.20
N ASP A 105 21.90 3.97 23.33
CA ASP A 105 22.77 3.19 24.20
C ASP A 105 23.33 1.94 23.49
N TRP A 106 22.52 1.24 22.70
CA TRP A 106 22.97 0.10 21.90
C TRP A 106 23.91 0.53 20.77
N VAL A 107 23.59 1.64 20.09
CA VAL A 107 24.42 2.21 19.02
C VAL A 107 25.78 2.63 19.56
N GLN A 108 25.83 3.27 20.74
CA GLN A 108 27.09 3.64 21.39
C GLN A 108 27.95 2.42 21.75
N ARG A 109 27.34 1.31 22.13
CA ARG A 109 28.06 0.06 22.41
C ARG A 109 28.53 -0.66 21.15
N THR A 110 27.83 -0.49 20.03
CA THR A 110 28.03 -1.29 18.81
C THR A 110 28.80 -0.53 17.73
N GLN A 111 28.83 0.81 17.75
CA GLN A 111 29.68 1.57 16.84
C GLN A 111 31.15 1.48 17.29
N PRO A 112 32.06 0.83 16.53
CA PRO A 112 33.47 1.13 16.66
C PRO A 112 33.62 2.63 16.43
N SER A 113 34.35 3.31 17.31
CA SER A 113 34.51 4.76 17.29
C SER A 113 34.64 5.22 15.84
N ARG A 114 33.77 6.13 15.36
CA ARG A 114 33.85 6.62 13.96
C ARG A 114 35.27 7.12 13.62
N ALA A 115 36.00 7.56 14.64
CA ALA A 115 37.43 7.85 14.60
C ALA A 115 38.31 6.64 14.19
N GLN A 116 38.04 5.42 14.68
CA GLN A 116 38.72 4.19 14.28
C GLN A 116 38.38 3.78 12.84
N LEU A 117 37.11 3.92 12.41
CA LEU A 117 36.74 3.67 11.01
C LEU A 117 37.40 4.69 10.05
N LEU A 118 37.47 5.95 10.44
CA LEU A 118 38.19 6.99 9.69
C LEU A 118 39.70 6.74 9.69
N GLN A 119 40.29 6.26 10.78
CA GLN A 119 41.71 5.88 10.83
C GLN A 119 42.02 4.66 9.94
N VAL A 120 41.15 3.66 9.88
CA VAL A 120 41.30 2.53 8.94
C VAL A 120 41.18 3.02 7.50
N LEU A 121 40.23 3.92 7.20
CA LEU A 121 40.08 4.49 5.85
C LEU A 121 41.23 5.43 5.46
N GLN A 122 41.80 6.17 6.41
CA GLN A 122 42.95 7.04 6.22
C GLN A 122 44.28 6.27 6.21
N GLY A 123 44.31 5.08 6.83
CA GLY A 123 45.46 4.19 6.97
C GLY A 123 45.55 3.09 5.91
N VAL A 124 44.74 3.13 4.84
CA VAL A 124 44.90 2.28 3.65
C VAL A 124 45.65 3.06 2.56
N PRO A 125 47.00 3.04 2.54
CA PRO A 125 47.78 3.45 1.39
C PRO A 125 47.85 2.29 0.37
N GLY A 126 47.29 2.49 -0.82
CA GLY A 126 47.69 1.79 -2.04
C GLY A 126 46.95 0.49 -2.38
N SER A 127 45.87 0.61 -3.17
CA SER A 127 45.39 -0.48 -4.04
C SER A 127 45.50 -0.08 -5.51
N THR A 128 46.71 0.29 -5.92
CA THR A 128 47.11 0.35 -7.33
C THR A 128 48.36 -0.52 -7.49
N GLY A 129 48.17 -1.81 -7.70
CA GLY A 129 49.21 -2.72 -8.17
C GLY A 129 48.95 -3.09 -9.63
N PRO A 130 49.84 -2.70 -10.56
CA PRO A 130 50.05 -3.42 -11.81
C PRO A 130 51.45 -4.06 -11.80
N ARG A 131 51.52 -5.38 -11.86
CA ARG A 131 52.63 -6.15 -12.45
C ARG A 131 52.08 -7.45 -13.03
#